data_AF-A0A3N2FX83-F1
#
_entry.id   AF-A0A3N2FX83-F1
#
_cell.length_a   1.000
_cell.length_b   1.000
_cell.length_c   1.000
_cell.angle_alpha   90.00
_cell.angle_beta   90.00
_cell.angle_gamma   90.00
#
_symmetry.space_group_name_H-M   'P 1'
#
loop_
_entity.id
_entity.type
_entity.pdbx_description
1 polymer ?
#
loop_
_entity_poly.entity_id
_entity_poly.type
_entity_poly.pdbx_seq_one_letter_code
_entity_poly.pdbx_strand_id
1 'polypeptide(L)'
;MAVTPAKLAVALGQAAPEPGSITEQQWTMWVDDAYMLIEDRQVEVGKTDQIDEAKLDYVVRQAVVAHIKKPDDATQVTVSIDDASTSRTYQSGKGRVSVSDWWAFLGLTGEQGGAFSIDTVGSTSPHLPWCARMFGALYCSCGLELAGAPIFEGGDE
;
A
#
# COMPACT_ATOMS: atom_id res chain seq x y z
N MET A 1 18.23 23.74 -1.48
CA MET A 1 17.98 24.91 -2.34
C MET A 1 16.59 24.71 -2.91
N ALA A 2 15.56 25.37 -2.39
CA ALA A 2 14.15 25.15 -2.73
C ALA A 2 13.87 24.87 -4.22
N VAL A 3 13.03 23.88 -4.48
CA VAL A 3 12.53 23.54 -5.81
C VAL A 3 11.68 24.71 -6.32
N THR A 4 11.99 25.24 -7.50
CA THR A 4 11.25 26.36 -8.11
C THR A 4 10.46 25.89 -9.33
N PRO A 5 9.38 26.59 -9.71
CA PRO A 5 8.63 26.31 -10.94
C PRO A 5 9.50 26.28 -12.20
N ALA A 6 10.54 27.13 -12.27
CA ALA A 6 11.51 27.11 -13.36
C ALA A 6 12.31 25.78 -13.44
N LYS A 7 12.73 25.21 -12.30
CA LYS A 7 13.42 23.90 -12.27
C LYS A 7 12.47 22.77 -12.68
N LEU A 8 11.19 22.86 -12.33
CA LEU A 8 10.16 21.91 -12.77
C LEU A 8 9.95 21.98 -14.28
N ALA A 9 9.88 23.18 -14.85
CA ALA A 9 9.75 23.40 -16.29
C ALA A 9 10.92 22.79 -17.08
N VAL A 10 12.16 22.98 -16.58
CA VAL A 10 13.35 22.34 -17.16
C VAL A 10 13.25 20.81 -17.13
N ALA A 11 12.80 20.22 -16.02
CA ALA A 11 12.62 18.77 -15.90
C ALA A 11 11.47 18.23 -16.79
N LEU A 12 10.46 19.04 -17.06
CA LEU A 12 9.35 18.73 -17.98
C LEU A 12 9.73 18.94 -19.45
N GLY A 13 10.83 19.65 -19.75
CA GLY A 13 11.18 20.05 -21.10
C GLY A 13 10.19 21.06 -21.70
N GLN A 14 9.55 21.87 -20.86
CA GLN A 14 8.53 22.86 -21.26
C GLN A 14 8.97 24.27 -20.89
N ALA A 15 8.36 25.26 -21.55
CA ALA A 15 8.53 26.66 -21.15
C ALA A 15 8.05 26.84 -19.71
N ALA A 16 8.79 27.62 -18.92
CA ALA A 16 8.35 27.97 -17.58
C ALA A 16 7.02 28.73 -17.65
N PRO A 17 6.08 28.45 -16.74
CA PRO A 17 4.85 29.21 -16.66
C PRO A 17 5.17 30.70 -16.41
N GLU A 18 4.32 31.58 -16.93
CA GLU A 18 4.52 33.02 -16.78
C GLU A 18 4.51 33.42 -15.29
N PRO A 19 5.40 34.33 -14.87
CA PRO A 19 5.42 34.81 -13.49
C PRO A 19 4.07 35.40 -13.08
N GLY A 20 3.51 34.93 -11.96
CA GLY A 20 2.22 35.34 -11.43
C GLY A 20 1.02 34.61 -12.04
N SER A 21 1.22 33.69 -13.00
CA SER A 21 0.14 32.89 -13.56
C SER A 21 -0.46 31.92 -12.54
N ILE A 22 -1.73 31.55 -12.73
CA ILE A 22 -2.41 30.55 -11.90
C ILE A 22 -1.64 29.22 -11.93
N THR A 23 -1.06 28.86 -13.08
CA THR A 23 -0.27 27.64 -13.25
C THR A 23 0.99 27.64 -12.37
N GLU A 24 1.72 28.77 -12.31
CA GLU A 24 2.89 28.90 -11.44
C GLU A 24 2.50 28.78 -9.95
N GLN A 25 1.39 29.41 -9.57
CA GLN A 25 0.87 29.33 -8.20
C GLN A 25 0.45 27.90 -7.83
N GLN A 26 -0.19 27.17 -8.75
CA GLN A 26 -0.54 25.77 -8.56
C GLN A 26 0.70 24.90 -8.39
N TRP A 27 1.74 25.10 -9.21
CA TRP A 27 2.98 24.35 -9.07
C TRP A 27 3.69 24.63 -7.76
N THR A 28 3.64 25.88 -7.29
CA THR A 28 4.18 26.28 -5.99
C THR A 28 3.42 25.60 -4.86
N MET A 29 2.08 25.61 -4.91
CA MET A 29 1.23 24.91 -3.95
C MET A 29 1.55 23.40 -3.89
N TRP A 30 1.77 22.75 -5.02
CA TRP A 30 2.14 21.33 -5.06
C TRP A 30 3.54 21.04 -4.51
N VAL A 31 4.47 21.98 -4.70
CA VAL A 31 5.80 21.90 -4.09
C VAL A 31 5.67 22.02 -2.57
N ASP A 32 4.91 22.98 -2.06
CA ASP A 32 4.68 23.18 -0.63
C ASP A 32 3.98 21.98 0.01
N ASP A 33 2.95 21.44 -0.64
CA ASP A 33 2.26 20.22 -0.22
C ASP A 33 3.24 19.03 -0.12
N ALA A 34 4.19 18.90 -1.06
CA ALA A 34 5.19 17.84 -1.05
C ALA A 34 6.18 17.98 0.12
N TYR A 35 6.63 19.21 0.43
CA TYR A 35 7.46 19.48 1.60
C TYR A 35 6.72 19.13 2.90
N MET A 36 5.47 19.57 3.03
CA MET A 36 4.62 19.26 4.19
C MET A 36 4.48 17.75 4.41
N LEU A 37 4.21 16.97 3.35
CA LEU A 37 4.10 15.51 3.46
C LEU A 37 5.39 14.83 3.91
N ILE A 38 6.55 15.36 3.50
CA ILE A 38 7.86 14.83 3.92
C ILE A 38 8.11 15.17 5.40
N GLU A 39 7.79 16.39 5.83
CA GLU A 39 7.92 16.83 7.22
C GLU A 39 7.03 16.03 8.16
N ASP A 40 5.75 15.86 7.84
CA ASP A 40 4.82 15.01 8.61
C ASP A 40 5.37 13.58 8.72
N ARG A 41 5.92 13.03 7.63
CA ARG A 41 6.49 11.70 7.63
C ARG A 41 7.77 11.58 8.47
N GLN A 42 8.60 12.62 8.50
CA GLN A 42 9.78 12.67 9.39
C GLN A 42 9.36 12.59 10.87
N VAL A 43 8.30 13.31 11.23
CA VAL A 43 7.72 13.27 12.58
C VAL A 43 7.18 11.88 12.90
N GLU A 44 6.43 11.26 11.98
CA GLU A 44 5.88 9.90 12.18
C GLU A 44 6.97 8.84 12.41
N VAL A 45 8.06 8.89 11.65
CA VAL A 45 9.16 7.92 11.74
C VAL A 45 10.11 8.25 12.90
N GLY A 46 9.93 9.39 13.57
CA GLY A 46 10.79 9.84 14.67
C GLY A 46 12.20 10.18 14.21
N LYS A 47 12.39 10.49 12.91
CA LYS A 47 13.70 10.80 12.33
C LYS A 47 13.91 12.31 12.31
N THR A 48 14.64 12.81 13.30
CA THR A 48 15.02 14.22 13.40
C THR A 48 16.31 14.56 12.69
N ASP A 49 16.97 13.57 12.09
CA ASP A 49 18.19 13.80 11.31
C ASP A 49 17.89 14.64 10.08
N GLN A 50 18.75 15.64 9.85
CA GLN A 50 18.66 16.48 8.67
C GLN A 50 18.88 15.63 7.42
N ILE A 51 17.83 15.50 6.59
CA ILE A 51 17.94 14.88 5.28
C ILE A 51 18.85 15.75 4.41
N ASP A 52 19.72 15.11 3.62
CA ASP A 52 20.52 15.78 2.61
C ASP A 52 19.62 16.59 1.68
N GLU A 53 19.84 17.91 1.66
CA GLU A 53 19.03 18.89 0.94
C GLU A 53 18.97 18.56 -0.56
N ALA A 54 20.05 18.01 -1.14
CA ALA A 54 20.08 17.62 -2.55
C ALA A 54 19.15 16.43 -2.86
N LYS A 55 19.05 15.46 -1.93
CA LYS A 55 18.14 14.32 -2.07
C LYS A 55 16.69 14.75 -1.94
N LEU A 56 16.42 15.63 -0.98
CA LEU A 56 15.08 16.15 -0.74
C LEU A 56 14.59 16.96 -1.95
N ASP A 57 15.41 17.88 -2.47
CA ASP A 57 15.10 18.66 -3.67
C ASP A 57 14.89 17.76 -4.90
N TYR A 58 15.65 16.65 -5.01
CA TYR A 58 15.47 15.67 -6.08
C TYR A 58 14.10 14.99 -6.00
N VAL A 59 13.72 14.50 -4.82
CA VAL A 59 12.46 13.78 -4.60
C VAL A 59 11.26 14.70 -4.84
N VAL A 60 11.25 15.90 -4.25
CA VAL A 60 10.17 16.87 -4.44
C VAL A 60 10.00 17.19 -5.92
N ARG A 61 11.09 17.44 -6.65
CA ARG A 61 11.03 17.68 -8.09
C ARG A 61 10.42 16.51 -8.87
N GLN A 62 10.84 15.27 -8.60
CA GLN A 62 10.32 14.11 -9.33
C GLN A 62 8.86 13.83 -9.00
N ALA A 63 8.46 13.96 -7.73
CA ALA A 63 7.08 13.77 -7.28
C ALA A 63 6.13 14.79 -7.94
N VAL A 64 6.50 16.07 -7.92
CA VAL A 64 5.68 17.13 -8.55
C VAL A 64 5.66 16.99 -10.07
N VAL A 65 6.78 16.66 -10.72
CA VAL A 65 6.80 16.40 -12.18
C VAL A 65 5.89 15.22 -12.55
N ALA A 66 5.90 14.15 -11.77
CA ALA A 66 5.00 13.02 -11.98
C ALA A 66 3.53 13.43 -11.84
N HIS A 67 3.22 14.23 -10.81
CA HIS A 67 1.88 14.76 -10.58
C HIS A 67 1.42 15.70 -11.70
N ILE A 68 2.28 16.58 -12.21
CA ILE A 68 1.96 17.47 -13.34
C ILE A 68 1.60 16.66 -14.59
N LYS A 69 2.34 15.57 -14.87
CA LYS A 69 2.07 14.71 -16.05
C LYS A 69 0.77 13.94 -15.94
N LYS A 70 0.40 13.53 -14.72
CA LYS A 70 -0.79 12.73 -14.43
C LYS A 70 -1.39 13.17 -13.09
N PRO A 71 -2.22 14.23 -13.10
CA PRO A 71 -2.85 14.73 -11.88
C PRO A 71 -3.93 13.77 -11.35
N ASP A 72 -4.55 13.01 -12.25
CA ASP A 72 -5.45 11.91 -11.93
C ASP A 72 -4.73 10.57 -12.23
N ASP A 73 -4.74 9.66 -11.25
CA ASP A 73 -4.16 8.32 -11.39
C ASP A 73 -5.19 7.26 -11.80
N ALA A 74 -6.46 7.67 -11.95
CA ALA A 74 -7.55 6.77 -12.27
C ALA A 74 -7.24 5.99 -13.56
N THR A 75 -7.04 4.68 -13.39
CA THR A 75 -6.74 3.76 -14.47
C THR A 75 -7.92 2.83 -14.65
N GLN A 76 -8.58 2.92 -15.81
CA GLN A 76 -9.67 2.02 -16.18
C GLN A 76 -9.13 0.82 -16.94
N VAL A 77 -9.37 -0.37 -16.42
CA VAL A 77 -9.08 -1.64 -17.08
C VAL A 77 -10.40 -2.23 -17.56
N THR A 78 -10.59 -2.28 -18.86
CA THR A 78 -11.74 -2.93 -19.49
C THR A 78 -11.32 -4.27 -20.05
N VAL A 79 -11.94 -5.33 -19.58
CA VAL A 79 -11.77 -6.69 -20.10
C VAL A 79 -13.01 -7.03 -20.91
N SER A 80 -12.84 -7.19 -22.21
CA SER A 80 -13.91 -7.60 -23.13
C SER A 80 -13.78 -9.10 -23.43
N ILE A 81 -14.88 -9.83 -23.27
CA ILE A 81 -15.01 -11.26 -23.55
C ILE A 81 -16.24 -11.41 -24.47
N ASP A 82 -15.98 -11.61 -25.76
CA ASP A 82 -16.96 -11.86 -26.84
C ASP A 82 -18.21 -10.95 -26.80
N ASP A 83 -19.27 -11.38 -26.11
CA ASP A 83 -20.56 -10.69 -25.99
C ASP A 83 -20.67 -9.73 -24.78
N ALA A 84 -19.65 -9.65 -23.91
CA ALA A 84 -19.69 -8.86 -22.69
C ALA A 84 -18.37 -8.13 -22.41
N SER A 85 -18.44 -7.00 -21.70
CA SER A 85 -17.26 -6.31 -21.19
C SER A 85 -17.42 -5.97 -19.71
N THR A 86 -16.38 -6.19 -18.92
CA THR A 86 -16.28 -5.72 -17.53
C THR A 86 -15.22 -4.64 -17.44
N SER A 87 -15.60 -3.45 -16.99
CA SER A 87 -14.67 -2.36 -16.69
C SER A 87 -14.43 -2.24 -15.18
N ARG A 88 -13.18 -2.17 -14.75
CA ARG A 88 -12.77 -1.86 -13.38
C ARG A 88 -11.94 -0.58 -13.38
N THR A 89 -12.29 0.39 -12.54
CA THR A 89 -11.51 1.61 -12.36
C THR A 89 -10.70 1.49 -11.07
N TYR A 90 -9.39 1.67 -11.18
CA TYR A 90 -8.47 1.68 -10.07
C TYR A 90 -8.02 3.11 -9.83
N GLN A 91 -8.09 3.57 -8.58
CA GLN A 91 -7.58 4.87 -8.18
C GLN A 91 -6.79 4.66 -6.88
N SER A 92 -5.50 4.98 -6.88
CA SER A 92 -4.64 4.77 -5.71
C SER A 92 -4.44 6.05 -4.89
N GLY A 93 -4.57 7.22 -5.53
CA GLY A 93 -4.41 8.53 -4.91
C GLY A 93 -5.70 9.34 -4.81
N LYS A 94 -5.76 10.24 -3.82
CA LYS A 94 -6.85 11.25 -3.67
C LYS A 94 -6.70 12.46 -4.62
N GLY A 95 -5.97 12.31 -5.74
CA GLY A 95 -5.64 13.41 -6.64
C GLY A 95 -4.67 14.44 -6.06
N ARG A 96 -3.85 14.05 -5.07
CA ARG A 96 -2.81 14.89 -4.43
C ARG A 96 -1.42 14.43 -4.86
N VAL A 97 -0.41 15.27 -4.67
CA VAL A 97 1.00 14.90 -4.88
C VAL A 97 1.33 13.69 -3.99
N SER A 98 1.87 12.63 -4.59
CA SER A 98 2.24 11.40 -3.91
C SER A 98 3.76 11.27 -3.82
N VAL A 99 4.27 11.00 -2.61
CA VAL A 99 5.71 10.84 -2.32
C VAL A 99 6.02 9.42 -1.82
N SER A 100 5.03 8.52 -1.83
CA SER A 100 5.10 7.17 -1.26
C SER A 100 6.27 6.33 -1.75
N ASP A 101 6.59 6.44 -3.03
CA ASP A 101 7.62 5.61 -3.68
C ASP A 101 9.05 6.04 -3.31
N TRP A 102 9.21 7.23 -2.72
CA TRP A 102 10.50 7.84 -2.41
C TRP A 102 10.92 7.69 -0.95
N TRP A 103 10.08 7.10 -0.09
CA TRP A 103 10.38 6.93 1.33
C TRP A 103 11.64 6.12 1.58
N ALA A 104 11.87 5.05 0.82
CA ALA A 104 13.10 4.24 0.93
C ALA A 104 14.35 5.06 0.60
N PHE A 105 14.28 5.91 -0.43
CA PHE A 105 15.40 6.75 -0.86
C PHE A 105 15.74 7.84 0.17
N LEU A 106 14.72 8.42 0.82
CA LEU A 106 14.89 9.40 1.91
C LEU A 106 15.25 8.74 3.25
N GLY A 107 15.22 7.41 3.33
CA GLY A 107 15.37 6.67 4.58
C GLY A 107 14.27 7.00 5.59
N LEU A 108 13.05 7.27 5.09
CA LEU A 108 11.81 7.51 5.82
C LEU A 108 10.86 6.31 5.76
N THR A 109 11.44 5.11 5.58
CA THR A 109 10.73 3.85 5.77
C THR A 109 10.54 3.65 7.26
N GLY A 110 9.33 3.83 7.75
CA GLY A 110 8.95 3.25 9.04
C GLY A 110 9.09 1.73 8.98
N GLU A 111 9.26 1.09 10.13
CA GLU A 111 9.09 -0.35 10.23
C GLU A 111 7.70 -0.68 9.66
N GLN A 112 7.66 -1.35 8.52
CA GLN A 112 6.42 -1.90 7.97
C GLN A 112 6.01 -3.10 8.84
N GLY A 113 5.64 -2.81 10.09
CA GLY A 113 5.08 -3.76 11.03
C GLY A 113 3.64 -4.05 10.64
N GLY A 114 3.46 -4.81 9.56
CA GLY A 114 2.22 -5.57 9.40
C GLY A 114 2.13 -6.54 10.56
N ALA A 115 1.26 -6.27 11.53
CA ALA A 115 1.00 -7.21 12.61
C ALA A 115 0.31 -8.44 12.01
N PHE A 116 1.09 -9.43 11.59
CA PHE A 116 0.59 -10.74 11.25
C PHE A 116 0.40 -11.51 12.56
N SER A 117 -0.83 -11.60 13.05
CA SER A 117 -1.17 -12.56 14.09
C SER A 117 -1.41 -13.92 13.43
N ILE A 118 -0.46 -14.84 13.56
CA ILE A 118 -0.70 -16.25 13.28
C ILE A 118 -1.43 -16.79 14.51
N ASP A 119 -2.72 -17.06 14.38
CA ASP A 119 -3.44 -17.84 15.38
C ASP A 119 -2.87 -19.26 15.36
N THR A 120 -2.18 -19.62 16.45
CA THR A 120 -1.57 -20.95 16.64
C THR A 120 -2.51 -21.90 17.36
N VAL A 121 -3.75 -21.50 17.63
CA VAL A 121 -4.79 -22.43 18.07
C VAL A 121 -5.07 -23.38 16.91
N GLY A 122 -4.37 -24.52 16.92
CA GLY A 122 -4.69 -25.63 16.04
C GLY A 122 -6.16 -25.97 16.20
N SER A 123 -6.88 -26.05 15.09
CA SER A 123 -8.29 -26.41 15.09
C SER A 123 -8.45 -27.75 15.81
N THR A 124 -8.96 -27.72 17.03
CA THR A 124 -9.41 -28.93 17.70
C THR A 124 -10.74 -29.28 17.06
N SER A 125 -10.75 -30.30 16.20
CA SER A 125 -12.02 -30.86 15.73
C SER A 125 -12.76 -31.42 16.95
N PRO A 126 -13.92 -30.87 17.35
CA PRO A 126 -14.72 -31.49 18.40
C PRO A 126 -15.16 -32.85 17.89
N HIS A 127 -14.90 -33.88 18.69
CA HIS A 127 -15.22 -35.25 18.34
C HIS A 127 -16.72 -35.40 18.07
N LEU A 128 -17.09 -36.01 16.94
CA LEU A 128 -18.48 -36.04 16.52
C LEU A 128 -19.31 -37.00 17.42
N PRO A 129 -20.58 -36.66 17.71
CA PRO A 129 -21.38 -37.38 18.71
C PRO A 129 -21.79 -38.79 18.27
N TRP A 130 -21.51 -39.17 17.02
CA TRP A 130 -21.83 -40.50 16.47
C TRP A 130 -20.71 -41.53 16.65
N CYS A 131 -19.59 -41.16 17.26
CA CYS A 131 -18.50 -42.10 17.50
C CYS A 131 -18.87 -43.15 18.57
N ALA A 132 -18.37 -44.38 18.39
CA ALA A 132 -18.60 -45.52 19.27
C ALA A 132 -18.36 -45.21 20.77
N ARG A 133 -17.40 -44.33 21.11
CA ARG A 133 -17.13 -43.92 22.49
C ARG A 133 -18.29 -43.16 23.13
N MET A 134 -19.02 -42.35 22.35
CA MET A 134 -20.22 -41.64 22.82
C MET A 134 -21.39 -42.59 23.10
N PHE A 135 -21.36 -43.79 22.52
CA PHE A 135 -22.33 -44.87 22.78
C PHE A 135 -21.83 -45.90 23.81
N GLY A 136 -20.77 -45.59 24.56
CA GLY A 136 -20.27 -46.41 25.66
C GLY A 136 -19.30 -47.53 25.28
N ALA A 137 -18.82 -47.56 24.03
CA ALA A 137 -17.76 -48.48 23.65
C ALA A 137 -16.41 -48.09 24.31
N LEU A 138 -15.53 -49.07 24.49
CA LEU A 138 -14.18 -48.80 24.99
C LEU A 138 -13.24 -48.20 23.93
N TYR A 139 -13.66 -48.16 22.67
CA TYR A 139 -12.88 -47.73 21.51
C TYR A 139 -13.51 -46.58 20.73
N CYS A 140 -12.69 -45.86 19.96
CA CYS A 140 -13.15 -44.83 19.02
C CYS A 140 -13.27 -45.38 17.60
N SER A 141 -14.44 -45.20 16.95
CA SER A 141 -14.64 -45.59 15.55
C SER A 141 -13.94 -44.66 14.55
N CYS A 142 -13.47 -43.49 14.99
CA CYS A 142 -12.74 -42.53 14.16
C CYS A 142 -11.28 -42.92 13.91
N GLY A 143 -10.81 -44.06 14.42
CA GLY A 143 -9.44 -44.55 14.22
C GLY A 143 -8.38 -43.88 15.08
N LEU A 144 -8.78 -43.09 16.09
CA LEU A 144 -7.89 -42.46 17.07
C LEU A 144 -6.94 -43.46 17.75
N GLU A 145 -7.44 -44.66 18.08
CA GLU A 145 -6.63 -45.69 18.74
C GLU A 145 -5.53 -46.26 17.84
N LEU A 146 -5.69 -46.15 16.52
CA LEU A 146 -4.73 -46.64 15.53
C LEU A 146 -3.70 -45.57 15.16
N ALA A 147 -4.14 -44.32 15.01
CA ALA A 147 -3.34 -43.25 14.42
C ALA A 147 -2.91 -42.15 15.40
N GLY A 148 -3.40 -42.17 16.65
CA GLY A 148 -3.17 -41.10 17.63
C GLY A 148 -3.91 -39.79 17.32
N ALA A 149 -4.62 -39.73 16.19
CA ALA A 149 -5.56 -38.68 15.80
C ALA A 149 -6.78 -39.30 15.08
N PRO A 150 -7.95 -38.63 15.07
CA PRO A 150 -9.09 -39.07 14.29
C PRO A 150 -8.74 -39.06 12.79
N ILE A 151 -8.87 -40.20 12.11
CA ILE A 151 -8.60 -40.36 10.68
C ILE A 151 -9.88 -40.38 9.83
N PHE A 152 -11.03 -40.60 10.46
CA PHE A 152 -12.34 -40.65 9.81
C PHE A 152 -13.32 -39.57 10.30
N GLU A 153 -12.84 -38.64 11.13
CA GLU A 153 -13.59 -37.44 11.51
C GLU A 153 -12.95 -36.24 10.82
N GLY A 154 -13.63 -35.73 9.80
CA GLY A 154 -13.17 -34.70 8.89
C GLY A 154 -14.17 -34.55 7.77
N GLY A 155 -15.32 -33.95 8.08
CA GLY A 155 -16.12 -33.33 7.04
C GLY A 155 -15.44 -32.01 6.73
N ASP A 156 -14.69 -31.95 5.64
CA ASP A 156 -14.13 -30.69 5.14
C ASP A 156 -15.29 -29.75 4.76
N GLU A 157 -15.36 -28.60 5.41
CA GLU A 157 -15.89 -27.34 4.84
C GLU A 157 -14.74 -26.33 4.76
#